data_AF-A0A8C7HD19-F1
#
_entry.id   AF-A0A8C7HD19-F1
#
_cell.length_a   1.000
_cell.length_b   1.000
_cell.length_c   1.000
_cell.angle_alpha   90.00
_cell.angle_beta   90.00
_cell.angle_gamma   90.00
#
_symmetry.space_group_name_H-M   'P 1'
#
loop_
_entity.id
_entity.type
_entity.pdbx_description
1 polymer ?
#
loop_
_entity_poly.entity_id
_entity_poly.type
_entity_poly.pdbx_seq_one_letter_code
_entity_poly.pdbx_strand_id
1 'polypeptide(L)'
;MLPWCNHCDVMIPWCNPLGVMIRWCNPLGVMIRWCNPLGVMIPWCKPLDVMIPWCNPFDVMIPWCNPLDVMIPWYNPLLQPQVVDIDQMIQERLKKVDRLRHSLQLLKNSCVREVRESQKVFSALVSSMEKSHKAVVAAIEERQGEEERIVEKLVKELEQEILQLRNGDTDLRPCHSQQSHDELGGGGGGGGQKSVAVSTTSTTGYSERRDWSKFSMETDPCMGVTRRAVSDLMDMVKGELCRLSKAELKKIQKYTVDISLSPKTAHAFLSVSEDRKQVRHTDKHQEVPDNPKRFDRVANVLGRESFSSGRYYWEVEVGEKIEWNLGVARQSINRKGKFTVSPANGFWTLSLKSGGQYVANTSPTVTPVGLEQKPRKVGVFLDYVEGRVSFYCAETGVHIHTFTDGFTDRLHPLFSPGRQHGGRNIAPLTISTSFCSI
;
A
#
# COMPACT_ATOMS: atom_id res chain seq x y z
N MET A 1 -2.33 31.24 78.52
CA MET A 1 -2.68 30.73 79.87
C MET A 1 -3.76 31.67 80.40
N LEU A 2 -5.00 31.22 80.51
CA LEU A 2 -6.09 31.95 81.17
C LEU A 2 -6.64 31.03 82.26
N PRO A 3 -6.96 31.55 83.46
CA PRO A 3 -7.33 30.74 84.61
C PRO A 3 -8.80 30.32 84.54
N TRP A 4 -9.07 29.13 85.10
CA TRP A 4 -10.32 28.63 85.67
C TRP A 4 -11.58 29.46 85.41
N CYS A 5 -12.46 28.96 84.53
CA CYS A 5 -13.86 29.37 84.50
C CYS A 5 -14.74 28.13 84.68
N ASN A 6 -15.57 28.18 85.72
CA ASN A 6 -16.58 27.18 86.00
C ASN A 6 -17.92 27.72 85.49
N HIS A 7 -18.58 26.93 84.63
CA HIS A 7 -19.95 27.07 84.14
C HIS A 7 -20.25 28.25 83.18
N CYS A 8 -21.05 27.92 82.16
CA CYS A 8 -21.57 28.72 81.03
C CYS A 8 -20.72 28.69 79.74
N ASP A 9 -21.45 28.55 78.63
CA ASP A 9 -20.99 28.24 77.27
C ASP A 9 -19.66 28.88 76.87
N VAL A 10 -18.74 28.06 76.37
CA VAL A 10 -17.48 28.56 75.84
C VAL A 10 -17.72 29.10 74.43
N MET A 11 -17.86 30.42 74.31
CA MET A 11 -17.76 31.12 73.02
C MET A 11 -16.31 31.54 72.77
N ILE A 12 -15.70 31.02 71.70
CA ILE A 12 -14.39 31.47 71.20
C ILE A 12 -14.67 32.39 70.00
N PRO A 13 -14.59 33.72 70.14
CA PRO A 13 -15.05 34.62 69.10
C PRO A 13 -14.05 34.79 67.96
N TRP A 14 -12.76 34.50 68.16
CA TRP A 14 -11.69 34.46 67.14
C TRP A 14 -10.44 33.76 67.71
N CYS A 15 -9.88 32.81 66.97
CA CYS A 15 -8.58 32.21 67.28
C CYS A 15 -7.87 31.80 65.98
N ASN A 16 -6.67 32.31 65.74
CA ASN A 16 -5.79 31.86 64.67
C ASN A 16 -4.41 31.38 65.19
N PRO A 17 -4.34 30.37 66.07
CA PRO A 17 -3.08 29.76 66.44
C PRO A 17 -2.70 28.66 65.45
N LEU A 18 -1.39 28.45 65.25
CA LEU A 18 -0.83 27.35 64.46
C LEU A 18 -1.20 25.93 64.99
N GLY A 19 -1.83 25.87 66.16
CA GLY A 19 -2.52 24.70 66.71
C GLY A 19 -3.29 25.08 67.98
N VAL A 20 -4.51 24.58 68.16
CA VAL A 20 -5.30 24.76 69.39
C VAL A 20 -5.20 23.47 70.21
N MET A 21 -4.72 23.57 71.46
CA MET A 21 -4.78 22.47 72.44
C MET A 21 -5.67 22.92 73.60
N ILE A 22 -6.90 22.41 73.68
CA ILE A 22 -7.80 22.64 74.80
C ILE A 22 -7.53 21.55 75.83
N ARG A 23 -6.89 21.89 76.95
CA ARG A 23 -6.73 20.95 78.07
C ARG A 23 -7.88 21.16 79.05
N TRP A 24 -8.67 20.10 79.23
CA TRP A 24 -9.59 19.87 80.33
C TRP A 24 -10.67 20.96 80.49
N CYS A 25 -11.79 20.80 79.77
CA CYS A 25 -13.05 21.48 80.06
C CYS A 25 -14.21 20.52 79.82
N ASN A 26 -15.23 20.54 80.69
CA ASN A 26 -16.44 19.75 80.55
C ASN A 26 -17.68 20.67 80.45
N PRO A 27 -17.86 21.41 79.33
CA PRO A 27 -19.00 22.31 79.14
C PRO A 27 -20.25 21.55 78.66
N LEU A 28 -21.44 22.09 78.99
CA LEU A 28 -22.73 21.55 78.50
C LEU A 28 -22.92 21.76 76.98
N GLY A 29 -22.33 22.81 76.41
CA GLY A 29 -22.29 23.06 74.96
C GLY A 29 -21.05 23.84 74.52
N VAL A 30 -20.58 23.60 73.29
CA VAL A 30 -19.44 24.34 72.68
C VAL A 30 -19.88 24.95 71.35
N MET A 31 -19.69 26.26 71.19
CA MET A 31 -19.96 27.00 69.94
C MET A 31 -18.70 27.72 69.45
N ILE A 32 -18.11 27.24 68.34
CA ILE A 32 -16.92 27.83 67.72
C ILE A 32 -17.36 28.67 66.52
N ARG A 33 -17.26 29.99 66.62
CA ARG A 33 -17.88 30.91 65.65
C ARG A 33 -16.94 31.43 64.57
N TRP A 34 -15.88 30.70 64.24
CA TRP A 34 -15.04 30.72 63.02
C TRP A 34 -13.63 30.26 63.39
N CYS A 35 -13.14 29.16 62.80
CA CYS A 35 -11.79 28.64 63.02
C CYS A 35 -11.22 28.10 61.71
N ASN A 36 -9.97 28.45 61.38
CA ASN A 36 -9.25 27.89 60.22
C ASN A 36 -7.86 27.31 60.62
N PRO A 37 -7.80 26.33 61.55
CA PRO A 37 -6.55 25.70 61.94
C PRO A 37 -6.10 24.63 60.93
N LEU A 38 -4.78 24.49 60.73
CA LEU A 38 -4.19 23.42 59.91
C LEU A 38 -4.33 22.01 60.54
N GLY A 39 -4.79 21.91 61.78
CA GLY A 39 -5.15 20.66 62.46
C GLY A 39 -5.74 20.92 63.84
N VAL A 40 -6.79 20.17 64.21
CA VAL A 40 -7.44 20.24 65.54
C VAL A 40 -7.25 18.90 66.24
N MET A 41 -6.72 18.92 67.46
CA MET A 41 -6.57 17.72 68.30
C MET A 41 -7.29 17.97 69.63
N ILE A 42 -8.33 17.19 69.92
CA ILE A 42 -9.12 17.28 71.17
C ILE A 42 -8.91 15.97 71.92
N PRO A 43 -7.94 15.88 72.84
CA PRO A 43 -7.78 14.69 73.65
C PRO A 43 -8.80 14.77 74.80
N TRP A 44 -9.78 13.86 74.78
CA TRP A 44 -10.66 13.51 75.90
C TRP A 44 -11.61 14.62 76.37
N CYS A 45 -12.71 14.81 75.65
CA CYS A 45 -13.86 15.64 76.06
C CYS A 45 -15.19 14.85 75.88
N LYS A 46 -16.14 15.00 76.81
CA LYS A 46 -17.52 14.48 76.70
C LYS A 46 -18.57 15.62 76.79
N PRO A 47 -18.72 16.46 75.75
CA PRO A 47 -19.82 17.41 75.68
C PRO A 47 -21.15 16.71 75.31
N LEU A 48 -22.28 17.28 75.76
CA LEU A 48 -23.62 16.81 75.38
C LEU A 48 -24.02 17.30 73.97
N ASP A 49 -23.65 18.53 73.58
CA ASP A 49 -23.89 19.09 72.24
C ASP A 49 -22.68 19.89 71.70
N VAL A 50 -22.33 19.72 70.42
CA VAL A 50 -21.27 20.47 69.72
C VAL A 50 -21.81 21.07 68.43
N MET A 51 -21.73 22.40 68.28
CA MET A 51 -22.21 23.12 67.08
C MET A 51 -21.06 23.90 66.42
N ILE A 52 -20.71 23.52 65.19
CA ILE A 52 -19.63 24.13 64.38
C ILE A 52 -20.25 24.73 63.11
N PRO A 53 -20.55 26.04 63.09
CA PRO A 53 -21.38 26.59 62.00
C PRO A 53 -20.61 26.79 60.67
N TRP A 54 -19.27 26.84 60.70
CA TRP A 54 -18.41 27.00 59.52
C TRP A 54 -17.05 26.33 59.75
N CYS A 55 -16.82 25.15 59.14
CA CYS A 55 -15.53 24.46 59.15
C CYS A 55 -15.21 23.92 57.75
N ASN A 56 -13.97 24.05 57.30
CA ASN A 56 -13.45 23.37 56.12
C ASN A 56 -12.14 22.64 56.49
N PRO A 57 -12.20 21.40 57.02
CA PRO A 57 -11.01 20.70 57.46
C PRO A 57 -10.47 19.78 56.36
N PHE A 58 -9.19 19.91 56.03
CA PHE A 58 -8.50 18.89 55.25
C PHE A 58 -8.04 17.69 56.10
N ASP A 59 -8.05 17.75 57.44
CA ASP A 59 -7.84 16.59 58.32
C ASP A 59 -8.43 16.83 59.72
N VAL A 60 -9.55 16.18 60.05
CA VAL A 60 -10.08 16.09 61.43
C VAL A 60 -9.91 14.64 61.90
N MET A 61 -9.00 14.42 62.84
CA MET A 61 -8.92 13.16 63.59
C MET A 61 -9.56 13.35 64.96
N ILE A 62 -10.58 12.53 65.25
CA ILE A 62 -11.21 12.41 66.57
C ILE A 62 -10.91 11.00 67.09
N PRO A 63 -9.77 10.77 67.75
CA PRO A 63 -9.51 9.49 68.36
C PRO A 63 -10.38 9.43 69.62
N TRP A 64 -11.42 8.59 69.61
CA TRP A 64 -12.21 8.18 70.77
C TRP A 64 -13.20 9.21 71.34
N CYS A 65 -14.16 9.68 70.53
CA CYS A 65 -15.40 10.32 71.02
C CYS A 65 -16.63 9.67 70.40
N ASN A 66 -17.65 9.40 71.22
CA ASN A 66 -18.94 8.83 70.80
C ASN A 66 -20.07 9.78 71.23
N PRO A 67 -20.36 10.86 70.48
CA PRO A 67 -21.47 11.78 70.79
C PRO A 67 -22.82 11.11 70.47
N LEU A 68 -23.85 11.39 71.28
CA LEU A 68 -25.19 10.80 71.12
C LEU A 68 -26.00 11.46 69.99
N ASP A 69 -25.75 12.72 69.64
CA ASP A 69 -26.34 13.39 68.47
C ASP A 69 -25.37 14.44 67.90
N VAL A 70 -25.22 14.48 66.57
CA VAL A 70 -24.45 15.51 65.84
C VAL A 70 -25.38 16.11 64.77
N MET A 71 -25.86 17.33 64.99
CA MET A 71 -26.63 18.08 63.99
C MET A 71 -25.74 19.03 63.20
N ILE A 72 -25.69 18.84 61.87
CA ILE A 72 -25.03 19.75 60.90
C ILE A 72 -26.13 20.50 60.14
N PRO A 73 -26.48 21.76 60.48
CA PRO A 73 -27.72 22.38 60.00
C PRO A 73 -27.70 22.96 58.59
N TRP A 74 -26.65 22.73 57.79
CA TRP A 74 -26.54 23.33 56.45
C TRP A 74 -26.31 22.27 55.38
N TYR A 75 -27.42 21.82 54.81
CA TYR A 75 -27.49 21.24 53.47
C TYR A 75 -27.05 22.31 52.46
N ASN A 76 -25.86 22.13 51.87
CA ASN A 76 -25.38 22.98 50.79
C ASN A 76 -25.97 22.48 49.46
N PRO A 77 -26.86 23.22 48.77
CA PRO A 77 -27.45 22.77 47.50
C PRO A 77 -26.42 22.61 46.36
N LEU A 78 -25.19 23.10 46.54
CA LEU A 78 -24.13 23.12 45.53
C LEU A 78 -23.11 21.97 45.64
N LEU A 79 -23.24 21.10 46.65
CA LEU A 79 -22.48 19.86 46.78
C LEU A 79 -23.46 18.68 46.79
N GLN A 80 -24.24 18.54 45.72
CA GLN A 80 -24.83 17.25 45.41
C GLN A 80 -23.66 16.27 45.17
N PRO A 81 -23.64 15.05 45.77
CA PRO A 81 -22.92 13.97 45.12
C PRO A 81 -23.45 13.96 43.70
N GLN A 82 -22.58 14.05 42.68
CA GLN A 82 -23.01 13.65 41.35
C GLN A 82 -23.56 12.23 41.52
N VAL A 83 -24.89 12.09 41.50
CA VAL A 83 -25.52 10.79 41.40
C VAL A 83 -25.15 10.34 40.01
N VAL A 84 -23.99 9.69 39.91
CA VAL A 84 -23.58 8.99 38.72
C VAL A 84 -24.67 7.94 38.53
N ASP A 85 -25.52 8.15 37.53
CA ASP A 85 -26.59 7.23 37.21
C ASP A 85 -25.95 5.92 36.72
N ILE A 86 -25.74 4.99 37.66
CA ILE A 86 -25.09 3.71 37.41
C ILE A 86 -25.90 2.92 36.38
N ASP A 87 -27.23 3.04 36.40
CA ASP A 87 -28.10 2.38 35.43
C ASP A 87 -27.89 2.97 34.03
N GLN A 88 -27.78 4.29 33.89
CA GLN A 88 -27.40 4.94 32.63
C GLN A 88 -26.03 4.45 32.13
N MET A 89 -25.02 4.38 32.99
CA MET A 89 -23.70 3.85 32.62
C MET A 89 -23.77 2.39 32.20
N ILE A 90 -24.54 1.56 32.89
CA ILE A 90 -24.76 0.15 32.53
C ILE A 90 -25.40 0.07 31.14
N GLN A 91 -26.46 0.84 30.88
CA GLN A 91 -27.13 0.87 29.57
C GLN A 91 -26.17 1.33 28.46
N GLU A 92 -25.35 2.35 28.71
CA GLU A 92 -24.33 2.79 27.76
C GLU A 92 -23.30 1.69 27.45
N ARG A 93 -22.89 0.93 28.48
CA ARG A 93 -21.92 -0.18 28.33
C ARG A 93 -22.55 -1.36 27.60
N LEU A 94 -23.80 -1.72 27.88
CA LEU A 94 -24.54 -2.74 27.12
C LEU A 94 -24.66 -2.36 25.64
N LYS A 95 -25.04 -1.10 25.34
CA LYS A 95 -25.08 -0.58 23.96
C LYS A 95 -23.70 -0.59 23.28
N LYS A 96 -22.62 -0.39 24.04
CA LYS A 96 -21.24 -0.54 23.53
C LYS A 96 -20.91 -2.01 23.23
N VAL A 97 -21.30 -2.95 24.09
CA VAL A 97 -21.12 -4.39 23.87
C VAL A 97 -21.85 -4.84 22.60
N ASP A 98 -23.09 -4.43 22.39
CA ASP A 98 -23.84 -4.82 21.19
C ASP A 98 -23.26 -4.22 19.91
N ARG A 99 -22.76 -2.97 19.98
CA ARG A 99 -21.99 -2.38 18.87
C ARG A 99 -20.73 -3.18 18.56
N LEU A 100 -19.97 -3.61 19.58
CA LEU A 100 -18.77 -4.43 19.39
C LEU A 100 -19.11 -5.81 18.80
N ARG A 101 -20.19 -6.46 19.26
CA ARG A 101 -20.68 -7.73 18.69
C ARG A 101 -21.06 -7.58 17.22
N HIS A 102 -21.78 -6.52 16.87
CA HIS A 102 -22.13 -6.22 15.48
C HIS A 102 -20.87 -5.96 14.63
N SER A 103 -19.92 -5.15 15.11
CA SER A 103 -18.64 -4.93 14.43
C SER A 103 -17.84 -6.23 14.23
N LEU A 104 -17.83 -7.13 15.22
CA LEU A 104 -17.20 -8.44 15.11
C LEU A 104 -17.90 -9.30 14.04
N GLN A 105 -19.22 -9.26 13.96
CA GLN A 105 -19.96 -9.98 12.92
C GLN A 105 -19.65 -9.44 11.51
N LEU A 106 -19.57 -8.12 11.36
CA LEU A 106 -19.15 -7.49 10.09
C LEU A 106 -17.72 -7.90 9.70
N LEU A 107 -16.80 -7.97 10.66
CA LEU A 107 -15.43 -8.44 10.43
C LEU A 107 -15.42 -9.90 9.95
N LYS A 108 -16.15 -10.79 10.61
CA LYS A 108 -16.28 -12.21 10.21
C LYS A 108 -16.83 -12.33 8.78
N ASN A 109 -17.92 -11.63 8.49
CA ASN A 109 -18.52 -11.62 7.15
C ASN A 109 -17.55 -11.07 6.10
N SER A 110 -16.77 -10.03 6.43
CA SER A 110 -15.74 -9.49 5.55
C SER A 110 -14.64 -10.50 5.26
N CYS A 111 -14.14 -11.21 6.28
CA CYS A 111 -13.12 -12.24 6.14
C CYS A 111 -13.59 -13.38 5.22
N VAL A 112 -14.83 -13.88 5.41
CA VAL A 112 -15.40 -14.92 4.55
C VAL A 112 -15.53 -14.46 3.10
N ARG A 113 -15.92 -13.20 2.86
CA ARG A 113 -15.96 -12.64 1.49
C ARG A 113 -14.57 -12.58 0.86
N GLU A 114 -13.55 -12.16 1.62
CA GLU A 114 -12.18 -12.09 1.13
C GLU A 114 -11.65 -13.48 0.75
N VAL A 115 -11.92 -14.52 1.57
CA VAL A 115 -11.56 -15.91 1.27
C VAL A 115 -12.24 -16.41 -0.01
N ARG A 116 -13.53 -16.08 -0.21
CA ARG A 116 -14.24 -16.46 -1.44
C ARG A 116 -13.66 -15.77 -2.68
N GLU A 117 -13.34 -14.49 -2.59
CA GLU A 117 -12.72 -13.76 -3.70
C GLU A 117 -11.33 -14.29 -4.02
N SER A 118 -10.50 -14.58 -3.00
CA SER A 118 -9.20 -15.20 -3.22
C SER A 118 -9.34 -16.57 -3.88
N GLN A 119 -10.28 -17.40 -3.41
CA GLN A 119 -10.52 -18.73 -4.01
C GLN A 119 -10.92 -18.63 -5.49
N LYS A 120 -11.79 -17.67 -5.85
CA LYS A 120 -12.15 -17.43 -7.25
C LYS A 120 -10.92 -17.09 -8.10
N VAL A 121 -10.10 -16.14 -7.65
CA VAL A 121 -8.89 -15.74 -8.37
C VAL A 121 -7.93 -16.91 -8.56
N PHE A 122 -7.57 -17.59 -7.48
CA PHE A 122 -6.61 -18.69 -7.56
C PHE A 122 -7.15 -19.88 -8.37
N SER A 123 -8.44 -20.20 -8.29
CA SER A 123 -9.04 -21.25 -9.13
C SER A 123 -9.00 -20.92 -10.62
N ALA A 124 -9.24 -19.66 -11.00
CA ALA A 124 -9.16 -19.20 -12.38
C ALA A 124 -7.72 -19.24 -12.91
N LEU A 125 -6.75 -18.80 -12.11
CA LEU A 125 -5.33 -18.84 -12.47
C LEU A 125 -4.82 -20.27 -12.65
N VAL A 126 -5.15 -21.18 -11.73
CA VAL A 126 -4.78 -22.61 -11.84
C VAL A 126 -5.40 -23.21 -13.10
N SER A 127 -6.70 -23.00 -13.33
CA SER A 127 -7.37 -23.52 -14.53
C SER A 127 -6.74 -22.98 -15.83
N SER A 128 -6.35 -21.70 -15.85
CA SER A 128 -5.67 -21.12 -17.01
C SER A 128 -4.27 -21.70 -17.22
N MET A 129 -3.51 -21.90 -16.12
CA MET A 129 -2.18 -22.49 -16.18
C MET A 129 -2.24 -23.92 -16.75
N GLU A 130 -3.19 -24.74 -16.29
CA GLU A 130 -3.40 -26.10 -16.79
C GLU A 130 -3.76 -26.11 -18.29
N LYS A 131 -4.68 -25.21 -18.71
CA LYS A 131 -5.05 -25.06 -20.13
C LYS A 131 -3.87 -24.63 -20.99
N SER A 132 -3.09 -23.65 -20.54
CA SER A 132 -1.90 -23.15 -21.24
C SER A 132 -0.85 -24.26 -21.40
N HIS A 133 -0.57 -25.02 -20.33
CA HIS A 133 0.33 -26.16 -20.39
C HIS A 133 -0.15 -27.23 -21.39
N LYS A 134 -1.43 -27.61 -21.34
CA LYS A 134 -2.01 -28.56 -22.29
C LYS A 134 -1.92 -28.08 -23.74
N ALA A 135 -2.13 -26.78 -23.98
CA ALA A 135 -2.00 -26.18 -25.31
C ALA A 135 -0.55 -26.19 -25.82
N VAL A 136 0.43 -25.93 -24.94
CA VAL A 136 1.86 -26.02 -25.28
C VAL A 136 2.23 -27.42 -25.70
N VAL A 137 1.84 -28.44 -24.92
CA VAL A 137 2.12 -29.85 -25.25
C VAL A 137 1.51 -30.23 -26.60
N ALA A 138 0.23 -29.92 -26.82
CA ALA A 138 -0.43 -30.20 -28.09
C ALA A 138 0.25 -29.50 -29.28
N ALA A 139 0.68 -28.25 -29.12
CA ALA A 139 1.37 -27.50 -30.18
C ALA A 139 2.78 -28.02 -30.48
N ILE A 140 3.44 -28.68 -29.51
CA ILE A 140 4.73 -29.35 -29.71
C ILE A 140 4.52 -30.65 -30.46
N GLU A 141 3.57 -31.47 -30.02
CA GLU A 141 3.23 -32.76 -30.65
C GLU A 141 2.77 -32.58 -32.10
N GLU A 142 1.96 -31.56 -32.38
CA GLU A 142 1.48 -31.25 -33.74
C GLU A 142 2.65 -30.89 -34.68
N ARG A 143 3.55 -30.01 -34.24
CA ARG A 143 4.73 -29.63 -35.04
C ARG A 143 5.68 -30.78 -35.25
N GLN A 144 5.93 -31.56 -34.21
CA GLN A 144 6.76 -32.76 -34.31
C GLN A 144 6.17 -33.70 -35.38
N GLY A 145 4.86 -33.95 -35.34
CA GLY A 145 4.19 -34.82 -36.32
C GLY A 145 4.15 -34.24 -37.74
N GLU A 146 4.20 -32.91 -37.93
CA GLU A 146 4.31 -32.31 -39.26
C GLU A 146 5.72 -32.50 -39.84
N GLU A 147 6.75 -32.24 -39.06
CA GLU A 147 8.15 -32.45 -39.47
C GLU A 147 8.44 -33.93 -39.74
N GLU A 148 7.95 -34.85 -38.89
CA GLU A 148 8.08 -36.29 -39.12
C GLU A 148 7.44 -36.72 -40.45
N ARG A 149 6.25 -36.20 -40.79
CA ARG A 149 5.60 -36.49 -42.09
C ARG A 149 6.38 -35.95 -43.28
N ILE A 150 6.98 -34.76 -43.15
CA ILE A 150 7.84 -34.17 -44.18
C ILE A 150 9.06 -35.07 -44.40
N VAL A 151 9.72 -35.48 -43.33
CA VAL A 151 10.89 -36.39 -43.38
C VAL A 151 10.52 -37.73 -43.98
N GLU A 152 9.44 -38.37 -43.55
CA GLU A 152 8.98 -39.65 -44.10
C GLU A 152 8.73 -39.58 -45.61
N LYS A 153 8.13 -38.47 -46.08
CA LYS A 153 7.88 -38.26 -47.52
C LYS A 153 9.20 -38.13 -48.29
N LEU A 154 10.14 -37.33 -47.78
CA LEU A 154 11.45 -37.12 -48.39
C LEU A 154 12.28 -38.41 -48.43
N VAL A 155 12.26 -39.19 -47.35
CA VAL A 155 12.94 -40.50 -47.30
C VAL A 155 12.38 -41.42 -48.37
N LYS A 156 11.06 -41.52 -48.52
CA LYS A 156 10.43 -42.35 -49.58
C LYS A 156 10.81 -41.89 -50.99
N GLU A 157 10.85 -40.58 -51.24
CA GLU A 157 11.29 -40.02 -52.52
C GLU A 157 12.77 -40.37 -52.81
N LEU A 158 13.66 -40.23 -51.81
CA LEU A 158 15.07 -40.59 -51.90
C LEU A 158 15.29 -42.09 -52.14
N GLU A 159 14.57 -42.95 -51.42
CA GLU A 159 14.64 -44.41 -51.60
C GLU A 159 14.23 -44.82 -53.02
N GLN A 160 13.18 -44.20 -53.57
CA GLN A 160 12.77 -44.43 -54.95
C GLN A 160 13.82 -43.97 -55.96
N GLU A 161 14.43 -42.79 -55.75
CA GLU A 161 15.50 -42.29 -56.59
C GLU A 161 16.72 -43.24 -56.56
N ILE A 162 17.11 -43.73 -55.38
CA ILE A 162 18.20 -44.70 -55.23
C ILE A 162 17.90 -46.01 -55.98
N LEU A 163 16.65 -46.50 -55.93
CA LEU A 163 16.23 -47.71 -56.65
C LEU A 163 16.31 -47.52 -58.16
N GLN A 164 15.87 -46.38 -58.69
CA GLN A 164 15.99 -46.06 -60.11
C GLN A 164 17.45 -46.00 -60.55
N LEU A 165 18.33 -45.40 -59.74
CA LEU A 165 19.76 -45.33 -60.01
C LEU A 165 20.43 -46.72 -60.02
N ARG A 166 20.07 -47.62 -59.10
CA ARG A 166 20.59 -49.00 -59.07
C ARG A 166 20.13 -49.82 -60.29
N ASN A 167 18.88 -49.70 -60.68
CA ASN A 167 18.33 -50.46 -61.81
C ASN A 167 18.89 -49.97 -63.16
N GLY A 168 19.07 -48.64 -63.33
CA GLY A 168 19.70 -48.07 -64.53
C GLY A 168 21.17 -48.47 -64.72
N ASP A 169 21.89 -48.75 -63.63
CA ASP A 169 23.28 -49.25 -63.68
C ASP A 169 23.36 -50.74 -64.08
N THR A 170 22.24 -51.48 -63.99
CA THR A 170 22.17 -52.90 -64.34
C THR A 170 22.01 -53.13 -65.85
N ASP A 171 21.37 -52.19 -66.57
CA ASP A 171 21.16 -52.24 -68.02
C ASP A 171 22.39 -51.86 -68.86
N LEU A 172 23.43 -51.29 -68.25
CA LEU A 172 24.66 -50.82 -68.94
C LEU A 172 25.84 -51.80 -68.86
N ARG A 173 25.62 -53.07 -68.51
CA ARG A 173 26.62 -54.14 -68.72
C ARG A 173 26.25 -55.05 -69.90
N PRO A 174 26.67 -54.76 -71.14
CA PRO A 174 26.70 -55.77 -72.20
C PRO A 174 27.89 -56.71 -72.02
N CYS A 175 27.61 -57.98 -71.76
CA CYS A 175 28.53 -59.09 -71.98
C CYS A 175 28.95 -59.15 -73.46
N HIS A 176 30.25 -59.29 -73.69
CA HIS A 176 30.82 -59.61 -75.00
C HIS A 176 30.31 -60.95 -75.53
N SER A 177 29.78 -61.00 -76.76
CA SER A 177 30.11 -62.04 -77.76
C SER A 177 29.35 -61.87 -79.11
N GLN A 178 30.15 -61.62 -80.16
CA GLN A 178 30.14 -62.26 -81.51
C GLN A 178 29.04 -62.01 -82.57
N GLN A 179 29.52 -61.51 -83.74
CA GLN A 179 29.23 -61.90 -85.15
C GLN A 179 27.80 -61.66 -85.69
N SER A 180 27.52 -61.24 -86.94
CA SER A 180 28.25 -61.03 -88.19
C SER A 180 27.27 -60.50 -89.26
N HIS A 181 27.77 -59.67 -90.20
CA HIS A 181 27.43 -59.58 -91.64
C HIS A 181 26.02 -59.22 -92.16
N ASP A 182 26.01 -58.19 -93.04
CA ASP A 182 25.35 -58.05 -94.37
C ASP A 182 23.80 -58.25 -94.48
N GLU A 183 23.00 -57.61 -95.34
CA GLU A 183 23.22 -56.94 -96.61
C GLU A 183 21.97 -56.12 -97.02
N LEU A 184 22.16 -55.28 -98.05
CA LEU A 184 21.26 -54.36 -98.76
C LEU A 184 19.95 -54.94 -99.34
N GLY A 185 18.96 -54.04 -99.57
CA GLY A 185 18.10 -54.15 -100.76
C GLY A 185 16.71 -53.51 -100.74
N GLY A 186 16.53 -52.39 -101.46
CA GLY A 186 15.48 -52.29 -102.50
C GLY A 186 14.08 -51.76 -102.15
N GLY A 187 13.89 -50.45 -102.34
CA GLY A 187 12.98 -49.89 -103.35
C GLY A 187 11.45 -50.03 -103.24
N GLY A 188 10.77 -48.87 -103.18
CA GLY A 188 9.67 -48.56 -104.12
C GLY A 188 8.27 -48.30 -103.57
N GLY A 189 7.85 -47.03 -103.59
CA GLY A 189 6.58 -46.65 -104.23
C GLY A 189 5.35 -46.32 -103.37
N GLY A 190 5.14 -45.02 -103.10
CA GLY A 190 3.96 -44.30 -103.59
C GLY A 190 2.67 -44.22 -102.74
N GLY A 191 2.34 -43.00 -102.31
CA GLY A 191 0.97 -42.48 -102.38
C GLY A 191 0.33 -41.90 -101.12
N GLY A 192 0.06 -40.59 -101.12
CA GLY A 192 -1.17 -40.03 -100.54
C GLY A 192 -1.06 -39.25 -99.22
N GLN A 193 -1.10 -37.93 -99.31
CA GLN A 193 -1.09 -36.93 -98.23
C GLN A 193 -2.34 -36.95 -97.34
N LYS A 194 -2.16 -36.77 -96.01
CA LYS A 194 -2.72 -35.63 -95.26
C LYS A 194 -2.14 -35.52 -93.84
N SER A 195 -1.25 -34.52 -93.69
CA SER A 195 -1.14 -33.54 -92.59
C SER A 195 -1.49 -33.97 -91.16
N VAL A 196 -0.49 -34.07 -90.28
CA VAL A 196 -0.36 -33.20 -89.08
C VAL A 196 1.13 -32.97 -88.80
N ALA A 197 1.40 -31.75 -88.33
CA ALA A 197 2.70 -31.14 -88.14
C ALA A 197 3.71 -31.92 -87.27
N VAL A 198 4.95 -31.75 -87.72
CA VAL A 198 6.25 -31.94 -87.07
C VAL A 198 6.25 -31.60 -85.58
N SER A 199 6.72 -32.53 -84.76
CA SER A 199 7.92 -32.32 -83.94
C SER A 199 8.52 -33.66 -83.52
N THR A 200 9.56 -33.98 -84.27
CA THR A 200 10.76 -34.75 -83.92
C THR A 200 10.94 -35.03 -82.42
N THR A 201 11.01 -36.33 -82.13
CA THR A 201 11.93 -36.96 -81.18
C THR A 201 13.19 -36.11 -80.95
N SER A 202 13.73 -35.99 -79.75
CA SER A 202 14.50 -37.07 -79.12
C SER A 202 14.91 -36.69 -77.69
N THR A 203 14.99 -37.70 -76.83
CA THR A 203 15.82 -37.77 -75.62
C THR A 203 15.28 -37.05 -74.38
N THR A 204 14.18 -37.57 -73.83
CA THR A 204 13.90 -37.49 -72.39
C THR A 204 14.83 -38.46 -71.65
N GLY A 205 16.11 -38.13 -71.60
CA GLY A 205 17.11 -38.81 -70.77
C GLY A 205 17.55 -37.86 -69.68
N TYR A 206 17.28 -38.23 -68.42
CA TYR A 206 17.69 -37.55 -67.19
C TYR A 206 17.01 -36.21 -66.91
N SER A 207 15.79 -36.29 -66.36
CA SER A 207 15.20 -35.19 -65.60
C SER A 207 16.17 -34.80 -64.47
N GLU A 208 16.37 -33.49 -64.30
CA GLU A 208 17.20 -32.83 -63.30
C GLU A 208 17.19 -33.57 -61.94
N ARG A 209 18.32 -34.19 -61.55
CA ARG A 209 18.48 -34.71 -60.18
C ARG A 209 18.34 -33.53 -59.21
N ARG A 210 17.47 -33.67 -58.21
CA ARG A 210 17.38 -32.69 -57.13
C ARG A 210 18.74 -32.57 -56.43
N ASP A 211 19.15 -31.33 -56.18
CA ASP A 211 20.37 -31.02 -55.42
C ASP A 211 20.10 -31.23 -53.91
N TRP A 212 20.25 -32.48 -53.46
CA TRP A 212 20.05 -32.89 -52.07
C TRP A 212 21.03 -32.24 -51.08
N SER A 213 22.13 -31.64 -51.58
CA SER A 213 23.16 -30.96 -50.78
C SER A 213 22.66 -29.70 -50.06
N LYS A 214 21.57 -29.09 -50.55
CA LYS A 214 20.98 -27.87 -49.99
C LYS A 214 19.86 -28.13 -48.96
N PHE A 215 19.47 -29.38 -48.77
CA PHE A 215 18.40 -29.71 -47.83
C PHE A 215 18.94 -29.70 -46.40
N SER A 216 18.59 -28.67 -45.63
CA SER A 216 18.86 -28.54 -44.20
C SER A 216 17.53 -28.60 -43.45
N MET A 217 17.41 -29.52 -42.49
CA MET A 217 16.23 -29.59 -41.62
C MET A 217 16.23 -28.46 -40.59
N GLU A 218 15.04 -27.95 -40.27
CA GLU A 218 14.81 -27.16 -39.06
C GLU A 218 15.02 -28.08 -37.84
N THR A 219 15.97 -27.74 -36.97
CA THR A 219 16.30 -28.57 -35.79
C THR A 219 15.47 -28.24 -34.56
N ASP A 220 14.79 -27.08 -34.57
CA ASP A 220 14.06 -26.55 -33.42
C ASP A 220 12.66 -26.00 -33.79
N PRO A 221 11.74 -26.80 -34.36
CA PRO A 221 10.43 -26.34 -34.85
C PRO A 221 9.54 -25.71 -33.75
N CYS A 222 9.83 -26.05 -32.48
CA CYS A 222 9.07 -25.60 -31.31
C CYS A 222 9.70 -24.39 -30.59
N MET A 223 10.70 -23.73 -31.18
CA MET A 223 11.40 -22.63 -30.54
C MET A 223 10.43 -21.52 -30.08
N GLY A 224 10.51 -21.17 -28.80
CA GLY A 224 9.73 -20.07 -28.21
C GLY A 224 8.24 -20.35 -27.97
N VAL A 225 7.73 -21.57 -28.18
CA VAL A 225 6.33 -21.95 -27.83
C VAL A 225 6.10 -21.77 -26.33
N THR A 226 6.94 -22.39 -25.50
CA THR A 226 6.84 -22.28 -24.03
C THR A 226 6.99 -20.85 -23.53
N ARG A 227 7.95 -20.08 -24.08
CA ARG A 227 8.17 -18.68 -23.71
C ARG A 227 6.93 -17.82 -23.95
N ARG A 228 6.28 -17.97 -25.11
CA ARG A 228 5.06 -17.22 -25.45
C ARG A 228 3.92 -17.56 -24.49
N ALA A 229 3.67 -18.85 -24.27
CA ALA A 229 2.62 -19.30 -23.34
C ALA A 229 2.83 -18.78 -21.91
N VAL A 230 4.07 -18.74 -21.42
CA VAL A 230 4.40 -18.15 -20.10
C VAL A 230 4.21 -16.62 -20.10
N SER A 231 4.54 -15.93 -21.20
CA SER A 231 4.28 -14.49 -21.35
C SER A 231 2.79 -14.18 -21.28
N ASP A 232 1.96 -14.95 -21.97
CA ASP A 232 0.50 -14.77 -21.96
C ASP A 232 -0.09 -15.00 -20.55
N LEU A 233 0.45 -15.98 -19.81
CA LEU A 233 0.09 -16.19 -18.40
C LEU A 233 0.52 -15.01 -17.51
N MET A 234 1.70 -14.44 -17.72
CA MET A 234 2.13 -13.24 -16.98
C MET A 234 1.17 -12.08 -17.23
N ASP A 235 0.71 -11.88 -18.47
CA ASP A 235 -0.22 -10.79 -18.80
C ASP A 235 -1.60 -11.02 -18.17
N MET A 236 -2.06 -12.27 -18.08
CA MET A 236 -3.25 -12.62 -17.31
C MET A 236 -3.09 -12.30 -15.82
N VAL A 237 -1.96 -12.69 -15.22
CA VAL A 237 -1.67 -12.41 -13.80
C VAL A 237 -1.63 -10.90 -13.54
N LYS A 238 -0.98 -10.13 -14.43
CA LYS A 238 -0.99 -8.65 -14.36
C LYS A 238 -2.42 -8.10 -14.42
N GLY A 239 -3.26 -8.64 -15.31
CA GLY A 239 -4.67 -8.26 -15.43
C GLY A 239 -5.44 -8.46 -14.13
N GLU A 240 -5.29 -9.63 -13.49
CA GLU A 240 -5.92 -9.91 -12.19
C GLU A 240 -5.36 -9.02 -11.07
N LEU A 241 -4.05 -8.76 -11.05
CA LEU A 241 -3.43 -7.86 -10.08
C LEU A 241 -3.99 -6.43 -10.22
N CYS A 242 -4.11 -5.92 -11.44
CA CYS A 242 -4.73 -4.62 -11.73
C CYS A 242 -6.20 -4.57 -11.27
N ARG A 243 -6.97 -5.65 -11.48
CA ARG A 243 -8.36 -5.75 -11.03
C ARG A 243 -8.46 -5.72 -9.51
N LEU A 244 -7.62 -6.49 -8.81
CA LEU A 244 -7.56 -6.53 -7.36
C LEU A 244 -7.12 -5.19 -6.77
N SER A 245 -6.12 -4.55 -7.36
CA SER A 245 -5.66 -3.22 -6.97
C SER A 245 -6.78 -2.18 -7.04
N LYS A 246 -7.56 -2.16 -8.12
CA LYS A 246 -8.73 -1.27 -8.25
C LYS A 246 -9.78 -1.54 -7.18
N ALA A 247 -10.04 -2.81 -6.87
CA ALA A 247 -10.99 -3.18 -5.82
C ALA A 247 -10.49 -2.80 -4.42
N GLU A 248 -9.19 -2.95 -4.17
CA GLU A 248 -8.53 -2.54 -2.93
C GLU A 248 -8.61 -1.02 -2.74
N LEU A 249 -8.27 -0.24 -3.78
CA LEU A 249 -8.32 1.23 -3.71
C LEU A 249 -9.73 1.72 -3.34
N LYS A 250 -10.78 1.15 -3.94
CA LYS A 250 -12.18 1.47 -3.56
C LYS A 250 -12.46 1.22 -2.08
N LYS A 251 -11.90 0.15 -1.50
CA LYS A 251 -12.02 -0.13 -0.06
C LYS A 251 -11.20 0.85 0.78
N ILE A 252 -10.06 1.32 0.28
CA ILE A 252 -9.14 2.26 0.95
C ILE A 252 -9.71 3.68 0.99
N GLN A 253 -10.41 4.13 -0.06
CA GLN A 253 -10.97 5.49 -0.16
C GLN A 253 -11.90 5.89 0.99
N LYS A 254 -12.48 4.93 1.73
CA LYS A 254 -13.26 5.24 2.95
C LYS A 254 -12.41 5.80 4.11
N TYR A 255 -11.09 5.67 4.04
CA TYR A 255 -10.13 6.21 5.01
C TYR A 255 -9.57 7.58 4.57
N THR A 256 -10.22 8.24 3.61
CA THR A 256 -9.80 9.56 3.13
C THR A 256 -9.79 10.56 4.28
N VAL A 257 -8.71 11.31 4.37
CA VAL A 257 -8.55 12.41 5.33
C VAL A 257 -8.12 13.68 4.64
N ASP A 258 -8.56 14.80 5.19
CA ASP A 258 -8.16 16.11 4.71
C ASP A 258 -6.79 16.49 5.30
N ILE A 259 -5.81 16.76 4.43
CA ILE A 259 -4.44 17.12 4.82
C ILE A 259 -4.20 18.60 4.56
N SER A 260 -3.58 19.28 5.52
CA SER A 260 -3.19 20.69 5.40
C SER A 260 -1.67 20.83 5.50
N LEU A 261 -1.06 21.57 4.59
CA LEU A 261 0.38 21.83 4.62
C LEU A 261 0.75 22.73 5.81
N SER A 262 1.95 22.54 6.35
CA SER A 262 2.47 23.33 7.48
C SER A 262 3.55 24.32 7.02
N PRO A 263 3.24 25.63 6.86
CA PRO A 263 4.22 26.65 6.49
C PRO A 263 5.41 26.77 7.44
N LYS A 264 5.23 26.35 8.71
CA LYS A 264 6.30 26.33 9.73
C LYS A 264 7.38 25.30 9.44
N THR A 265 7.07 24.26 8.67
CA THR A 265 8.02 23.20 8.29
C THR A 265 8.60 23.39 6.89
N ALA A 266 7.92 24.17 6.05
CA ALA A 266 8.27 24.35 4.64
C ALA A 266 9.65 24.98 4.46
N HIS A 267 10.47 24.42 3.57
CA HIS A 267 11.71 25.04 3.15
C HIS A 267 11.50 26.48 2.66
N ALA A 268 12.48 27.37 2.85
CA ALA A 268 12.35 28.80 2.52
C ALA A 268 12.25 29.10 1.00
N PHE A 269 12.47 28.13 0.12
CA PHE A 269 12.21 28.22 -1.33
C PHE A 269 10.87 27.60 -1.73
N LEU A 270 10.01 27.30 -0.75
CA LEU A 270 8.66 26.81 -1.01
C LEU A 270 7.65 27.89 -0.66
N SER A 271 6.68 28.05 -1.54
CA SER A 271 5.46 28.83 -1.28
C SER A 271 4.31 27.86 -1.05
N VAL A 272 3.67 27.98 0.10
CA VAL A 272 2.45 27.25 0.47
C VAL A 272 1.27 28.20 0.25
N SER A 273 0.20 27.73 -0.40
CA SER A 273 -1.02 28.51 -0.61
C SER A 273 -1.73 28.85 0.69
N GLU A 274 -2.60 29.85 0.65
CA GLU A 274 -3.37 30.32 1.80
C GLU A 274 -4.31 29.24 2.37
N ASP A 275 -4.96 28.47 1.50
CA ASP A 275 -5.78 27.31 1.83
C ASP A 275 -4.98 26.10 2.37
N ARG A 276 -3.65 26.17 2.32
CA ARG A 276 -2.70 25.13 2.72
C ARG A 276 -2.86 23.82 1.95
N LYS A 277 -3.41 23.85 0.74
CA LYS A 277 -3.57 22.68 -0.13
C LYS A 277 -2.52 22.59 -1.22
N GLN A 278 -1.82 23.68 -1.54
CA GLN A 278 -0.85 23.72 -2.61
C GLN A 278 0.55 24.07 -2.10
N VAL A 279 1.56 23.45 -2.70
CA VAL A 279 2.96 23.82 -2.52
C VAL A 279 3.69 23.85 -3.85
N ARG A 280 4.45 24.92 -4.10
CA ARG A 280 5.31 25.07 -5.27
C ARG A 280 6.69 25.57 -4.88
N HIS A 281 7.68 25.21 -5.68
CA HIS A 281 9.02 25.76 -5.57
C HIS A 281 9.05 27.16 -6.17
N THR A 282 9.74 28.09 -5.49
CA THR A 282 9.95 29.47 -5.94
C THR A 282 11.39 29.67 -6.39
N ASP A 283 11.62 30.67 -7.22
CA ASP A 283 12.94 31.15 -7.63
C ASP A 283 13.60 31.96 -6.49
N LYS A 284 12.79 32.72 -5.75
CA LYS A 284 13.25 33.58 -4.66
C LYS A 284 13.11 32.91 -3.30
N HIS A 285 14.08 33.19 -2.44
CA HIS A 285 14.03 32.85 -1.03
C HIS A 285 12.92 33.65 -0.35
N GLN A 286 12.00 32.98 0.33
CA GLN A 286 10.89 33.60 1.04
C GLN A 286 11.39 34.18 2.37
N GLU A 287 10.89 35.36 2.74
CA GLU A 287 11.17 35.99 4.03
C GLU A 287 10.32 35.32 5.12
N VAL A 288 10.85 34.22 5.66
CA VAL A 288 10.19 33.43 6.70
C VAL A 288 11.04 33.37 7.97
N PRO A 289 10.44 33.43 9.17
CA PRO A 289 11.20 33.30 10.41
C PRO A 289 11.94 31.96 10.49
N ASP A 290 13.10 31.97 11.13
CA ASP A 290 13.82 30.75 11.43
C ASP A 290 12.98 29.85 12.37
N ASN A 291 13.06 28.55 12.14
CA ASN A 291 12.34 27.56 12.91
C ASN A 291 13.13 26.24 12.92
N PRO A 292 13.40 25.64 14.10
CA PRO A 292 14.08 24.34 14.20
C PRO A 292 13.36 23.23 13.43
N LYS A 293 12.03 23.32 13.29
CA LYS A 293 11.18 22.36 12.57
C LYS A 293 11.17 22.56 11.05
N ARG A 294 11.83 23.60 10.53
CA ARG A 294 11.92 23.91 9.09
C ARG A 294 13.05 23.16 8.41
N PHE A 295 12.81 22.64 7.22
CA PHE A 295 13.88 22.13 6.36
C PHE A 295 14.74 23.27 5.82
N ASP A 296 16.07 23.13 5.87
CA ASP A 296 17.04 24.16 5.48
C ASP A 296 17.77 23.87 4.15
N ARG A 297 17.88 22.60 3.77
CA ARG A 297 18.66 22.15 2.62
C ARG A 297 17.82 21.47 1.55
N VAL A 298 16.79 20.75 1.95
CA VAL A 298 15.90 20.01 1.05
C VAL A 298 14.56 20.73 0.93
N ALA A 299 14.06 20.88 -0.29
CA ALA A 299 12.81 21.56 -0.59
C ALA A 299 11.58 20.70 -0.24
N ASN A 300 11.42 20.42 1.06
CA ASN A 300 10.34 19.62 1.62
C ASN A 300 9.40 20.47 2.50
N VAL A 301 8.18 19.97 2.66
CA VAL A 301 7.19 20.46 3.63
C VAL A 301 6.43 19.27 4.22
N LEU A 302 6.04 19.35 5.48
CA LEU A 302 5.19 18.35 6.13
C LEU A 302 3.73 18.79 6.17
N GLY A 303 2.83 17.81 6.20
CA GLY A 303 1.47 17.98 6.66
C GLY A 303 1.41 18.44 8.12
N ARG A 304 0.37 19.19 8.46
CA ARG A 304 0.07 19.62 9.83
C ARG A 304 -0.39 18.42 10.67
N GLU A 305 -1.13 17.52 10.05
CA GLU A 305 -1.65 16.30 10.65
C GLU A 305 -0.51 15.31 10.91
N SER A 306 -0.67 14.50 11.95
CA SER A 306 0.28 13.47 12.36
C SER A 306 -0.47 12.22 12.79
N PHE A 307 0.05 11.05 12.45
CA PHE A 307 -0.62 9.77 12.66
C PHE A 307 0.22 8.86 13.54
N SER A 308 -0.41 8.22 14.54
CA SER A 308 0.24 7.26 15.46
C SER A 308 -0.54 5.95 15.63
N SER A 309 -1.61 5.77 14.87
CA SER A 309 -2.47 4.59 14.92
C SER A 309 -3.46 4.63 13.76
N GLY A 310 -4.04 3.51 13.35
CA GLY A 310 -5.14 3.50 12.39
C GLY A 310 -4.71 3.57 10.92
N ARG A 311 -5.66 3.93 10.05
CA ARG A 311 -5.53 3.89 8.59
C ARG A 311 -5.98 5.21 7.98
N TYR A 312 -5.21 5.74 7.04
CA TYR A 312 -5.41 7.06 6.44
C TYR A 312 -5.07 7.07 4.97
N TYR A 313 -5.85 7.79 4.18
CA TYR A 313 -5.65 7.94 2.75
C TYR A 313 -5.75 9.42 2.34
N TRP A 314 -4.90 9.87 1.42
CA TRP A 314 -5.03 11.18 0.79
C TRP A 314 -4.49 11.14 -0.64
N GLU A 315 -4.96 12.06 -1.46
CA GLU A 315 -4.57 12.15 -2.87
C GLU A 315 -3.86 13.47 -3.16
N VAL A 316 -2.84 13.41 -4.02
CA VAL A 316 -2.05 14.57 -4.44
C VAL A 316 -2.03 14.63 -5.95
N GLU A 317 -2.53 15.73 -6.50
CA GLU A 317 -2.39 16.08 -7.91
C GLU A 317 -0.93 16.50 -8.16
N VAL A 318 -0.26 15.73 -9.01
CA VAL A 318 1.10 15.97 -9.51
C VAL A 318 1.10 16.50 -10.94
N GLY A 319 -0.01 16.34 -11.68
CA GLY A 319 -0.18 16.84 -13.05
C GLY A 319 0.97 16.41 -13.97
N GLU A 320 1.45 17.36 -14.79
CA GLU A 320 2.53 17.10 -15.75
C GLU A 320 3.95 17.34 -15.20
N LYS A 321 4.09 17.47 -13.88
CA LYS A 321 5.40 17.68 -13.24
C LYS A 321 6.41 16.58 -13.64
N ILE A 322 7.68 16.98 -13.69
CA ILE A 322 8.80 16.11 -14.10
C ILE A 322 9.70 15.72 -12.92
N GLU A 323 9.49 16.33 -11.75
CA GLU A 323 10.19 15.98 -10.52
C GLU A 323 9.30 16.27 -9.31
N TRP A 324 9.20 15.31 -8.39
CA TRP A 324 8.54 15.46 -7.10
C TRP A 324 8.87 14.29 -6.16
N ASN A 325 8.60 14.46 -4.87
CA ASN A 325 8.67 13.39 -3.86
C ASN A 325 7.44 13.45 -2.95
N LEU A 326 6.78 12.30 -2.74
CA LEU A 326 5.57 12.17 -1.94
C LEU A 326 5.69 10.98 -1.00
N GLY A 327 5.07 11.07 0.18
CA GLY A 327 4.96 9.94 1.08
C GLY A 327 4.75 10.37 2.52
N VAL A 328 5.43 9.69 3.44
CA VAL A 328 5.40 10.00 4.87
C VAL A 328 6.79 10.06 5.46
N ALA A 329 6.92 10.80 6.55
CA ALA A 329 8.14 10.87 7.32
C ALA A 329 7.88 10.85 8.83
N ARG A 330 8.81 10.31 9.61
CA ARG A 330 8.76 10.34 11.08
C ARG A 330 8.75 11.78 11.60
N GLN A 331 8.14 12.00 12.76
CA GLN A 331 8.14 13.30 13.41
C GLN A 331 9.57 13.70 13.83
N SER A 332 10.36 12.73 14.29
CA SER A 332 11.72 12.87 14.80
C SER A 332 12.82 12.95 13.74
N ILE A 333 12.48 13.01 12.44
CA ILE A 333 13.47 13.09 11.37
C ILE A 333 14.44 14.27 11.57
N ASN A 334 15.68 14.08 11.13
CA ASN A 334 16.58 15.21 10.93
C ASN A 334 16.04 16.11 9.80
N ARG A 335 16.02 17.41 10.03
CA ARG A 335 15.53 18.43 9.06
C ARG A 335 16.62 19.37 8.61
N LYS A 336 17.83 19.23 9.16
CA LYS A 336 18.95 20.13 8.94
C LYS A 336 20.08 19.45 8.17
N GLY A 337 20.71 20.18 7.26
CA GLY A 337 21.85 19.71 6.47
C GLY A 337 21.48 18.61 5.47
N LYS A 338 22.49 17.82 5.06
CA LYS A 338 22.34 16.77 4.05
C LYS A 338 22.04 15.43 4.72
N PHE A 339 20.97 14.77 4.28
CA PHE A 339 20.61 13.42 4.70
C PHE A 339 20.07 12.63 3.52
N THR A 340 20.14 11.30 3.63
CA THR A 340 19.58 10.38 2.63
C THR A 340 18.11 10.15 2.92
N VAL A 341 17.25 10.30 1.91
CA VAL A 341 15.83 9.95 2.02
C VAL A 341 15.70 8.44 1.93
N SER A 342 15.40 7.78 3.04
CA SER A 342 15.16 6.34 3.11
C SER A 342 14.43 5.93 4.40
N PRO A 343 13.86 4.70 4.48
CA PRO A 343 13.22 4.18 5.69
C PRO A 343 14.12 4.22 6.91
N ALA A 344 15.41 3.90 6.76
CA ALA A 344 16.40 3.94 7.83
C ALA A 344 16.52 5.33 8.48
N ASN A 345 16.29 6.39 7.71
CA ASN A 345 16.28 7.78 8.20
C ASN A 345 14.86 8.30 8.49
N GLY A 346 13.85 7.43 8.49
CA GLY A 346 12.46 7.75 8.80
C GLY A 346 11.66 8.33 7.64
N PHE A 347 11.98 7.99 6.39
CA PHE A 347 11.28 8.44 5.19
C PHE A 347 10.78 7.27 4.34
N TRP A 348 9.48 7.23 4.04
CA TRP A 348 8.89 6.24 3.11
C TRP A 348 8.21 7.00 1.98
N THR A 349 8.98 7.20 0.90
CA THR A 349 8.59 8.14 -0.14
C THR A 349 8.77 7.56 -1.54
N LEU A 350 7.84 7.90 -2.42
CA LEU A 350 7.88 7.68 -3.86
C LEU A 350 8.33 8.97 -4.55
N SER A 351 9.32 8.89 -5.44
CA SER A 351 9.80 10.03 -6.21
C SER A 351 9.66 9.83 -7.71
N LEU A 352 9.30 10.90 -8.42
CA LEU A 352 9.62 11.08 -9.83
C LEU A 352 10.93 11.87 -9.92
N LYS A 353 11.96 11.29 -10.55
CA LYS A 353 13.24 11.99 -10.82
C LYS A 353 13.17 12.74 -12.14
N SER A 354 14.00 13.78 -12.30
CA SER A 354 14.03 14.65 -13.49
C SER A 354 14.25 13.92 -14.82
N GLY A 355 14.81 12.71 -14.80
CA GLY A 355 14.95 11.84 -15.98
C GLY A 355 13.70 11.01 -16.33
N GLY A 356 12.57 11.24 -15.66
CA GLY A 356 11.31 10.52 -15.89
C GLY A 356 11.18 9.19 -15.13
N GLN A 357 12.20 8.80 -14.37
CA GLN A 357 12.20 7.54 -13.62
C GLN A 357 11.44 7.68 -12.30
N TYR A 358 10.52 6.74 -12.05
CA TYR A 358 9.88 6.56 -10.75
C TYR A 358 10.75 5.66 -9.87
N VAL A 359 10.96 6.07 -8.62
CA VAL A 359 11.70 5.28 -7.64
C VAL A 359 11.01 5.31 -6.29
N ALA A 360 10.96 4.14 -5.65
CA ALA A 360 10.72 4.03 -4.22
C ALA A 360 12.06 4.24 -3.51
N ASN A 361 12.11 5.17 -2.55
CA ASN A 361 13.36 5.50 -1.85
C ASN A 361 13.69 4.47 -0.76
N THR A 362 13.86 3.21 -1.15
CA THR A 362 14.27 2.08 -0.29
C THR A 362 15.75 2.14 0.09
N SER A 363 16.15 1.31 1.05
CA SER A 363 17.54 1.15 1.50
C SER A 363 17.91 -0.34 1.45
N PRO A 364 19.15 -0.73 1.08
CA PRO A 364 20.34 0.10 0.83
C PRO A 364 20.35 0.81 -0.53
N THR A 365 19.56 0.33 -1.50
CA THR A 365 19.47 0.90 -2.85
C THR A 365 18.03 1.26 -3.16
N VAL A 366 17.83 2.38 -3.87
CA VAL A 366 16.51 2.81 -4.35
C VAL A 366 15.94 1.78 -5.33
N THR A 367 14.67 1.46 -5.20
CA THR A 367 13.99 0.50 -6.08
C THR A 367 13.32 1.26 -7.24
N PRO A 368 13.71 0.98 -8.50
CA PRO A 368 12.99 1.49 -9.66
C PRO A 368 11.55 0.97 -9.70
N VAL A 369 10.61 1.82 -10.07
CA VAL A 369 9.20 1.44 -10.24
C VAL A 369 8.83 1.59 -11.71
N GLY A 370 8.51 0.48 -12.35
CA GLY A 370 8.03 0.47 -13.74
C GLY A 370 6.56 0.84 -13.78
N LEU A 371 6.24 1.97 -14.40
CA LEU A 371 4.85 2.41 -14.64
C LEU A 371 4.60 2.49 -16.15
N GLU A 372 3.53 1.85 -16.61
CA GLU A 372 3.11 1.92 -18.01
C GLU A 372 2.58 3.31 -18.39
N GLN A 373 1.92 3.97 -17.43
CA GLN A 373 1.32 5.30 -17.62
C GLN A 373 1.75 6.24 -16.49
N LYS A 374 2.03 7.49 -16.84
CA LYS A 374 2.38 8.56 -15.90
C LYS A 374 1.15 8.97 -15.10
N PRO A 375 1.12 8.78 -13.76
CA PRO A 375 0.03 9.27 -12.92
C PRO A 375 0.02 10.80 -12.90
N ARG A 376 -1.16 11.42 -13.06
CA ARG A 376 -1.37 12.85 -12.76
C ARG A 376 -1.83 13.05 -11.32
N LYS A 377 -2.35 12.00 -10.68
CA LYS A 377 -2.74 11.99 -9.27
C LYS A 377 -2.22 10.75 -8.56
N VAL A 378 -1.59 10.96 -7.41
CA VAL A 378 -1.03 9.89 -6.59
C VAL A 378 -1.78 9.80 -5.28
N GLY A 379 -2.36 8.64 -5.01
CA GLY A 379 -2.94 8.28 -3.73
C GLY A 379 -1.88 7.72 -2.79
N VAL A 380 -1.86 8.18 -1.55
CA VAL A 380 -0.98 7.68 -0.49
C VAL A 380 -1.86 7.07 0.60
N PHE A 381 -1.61 5.80 0.90
CA PHE A 381 -2.31 5.06 1.95
C PHE A 381 -1.32 4.69 3.06
N LEU A 382 -1.64 5.11 4.28
CA LEU A 382 -0.92 4.74 5.49
C LEU A 382 -1.78 3.75 6.29
N ASP A 383 -1.27 2.54 6.49
CA ASP A 383 -1.77 1.57 7.46
C ASP A 383 -0.78 1.46 8.61
N TYR A 384 -0.99 2.27 9.65
CA TYR A 384 -0.04 2.35 10.75
C TYR A 384 0.06 1.03 11.52
N VAL A 385 -1.07 0.32 11.64
CA VAL A 385 -1.17 -0.92 12.44
C VAL A 385 -0.40 -2.06 11.77
N GLU A 386 -0.55 -2.20 10.45
CA GLU A 386 0.17 -3.22 9.67
C GLU A 386 1.56 -2.75 9.22
N GLY A 387 1.96 -1.52 9.55
CA GLY A 387 3.27 -0.99 9.19
C GLY A 387 3.44 -0.70 7.69
N ARG A 388 2.37 -0.32 6.98
CA ARG A 388 2.42 -0.16 5.50
C ARG A 388 2.24 1.27 5.03
N VAL A 389 3.02 1.65 4.02
CA VAL A 389 2.81 2.86 3.22
C VAL A 389 2.68 2.46 1.76
N SER A 390 1.48 2.53 1.22
CA SER A 390 1.16 2.12 -0.15
C SER A 390 0.87 3.34 -1.03
N PHE A 391 1.29 3.27 -2.29
CA PHE A 391 1.10 4.29 -3.30
C PHE A 391 0.24 3.74 -4.44
N TYR A 392 -0.68 4.55 -4.94
CA TYR A 392 -1.59 4.19 -6.02
C TYR A 392 -1.67 5.32 -7.06
N CYS A 393 -1.86 4.96 -8.32
CA CYS A 393 -2.34 5.88 -9.35
C CYS A 393 -3.84 6.05 -9.13
N ALA A 394 -4.28 7.23 -8.69
CA ALA A 394 -5.64 7.44 -8.21
C ALA A 394 -6.68 7.35 -9.34
N GLU A 395 -6.29 7.68 -10.58
CA GLU A 395 -7.15 7.69 -11.76
C GLU A 395 -7.39 6.28 -12.30
N THR A 396 -6.33 5.46 -12.35
CA THR A 396 -6.39 4.10 -12.89
C THR A 396 -6.67 3.05 -11.83
N GLY A 397 -6.45 3.38 -10.56
CA GLY A 397 -6.54 2.46 -9.43
C GLY A 397 -5.41 1.42 -9.37
N VAL A 398 -4.35 1.61 -10.17
CA VAL A 398 -3.18 0.72 -10.20
C VAL A 398 -2.27 1.02 -9.01
N HIS A 399 -1.87 -0.04 -8.32
CA HIS A 399 -0.89 -0.03 -7.24
C HIS A 399 0.49 0.28 -7.82
N ILE A 400 1.22 1.18 -7.17
CA ILE A 400 2.54 1.64 -7.59
C ILE A 400 3.62 0.93 -6.77
N HIS A 401 3.52 1.03 -5.44
CA HIS A 401 4.52 0.47 -4.53
C HIS A 401 4.00 0.41 -3.09
N THR A 402 4.51 -0.51 -2.27
CA THR A 402 4.24 -0.56 -0.82
C THR A 402 5.54 -0.73 -0.04
N PHE A 403 5.77 0.17 0.92
CA PHE A 403 6.75 -0.04 1.98
C PHE A 403 6.12 -0.81 3.13
N THR A 404 6.91 -1.66 3.77
CA THR A 404 6.55 -2.34 5.02
C THR A 404 7.63 -2.07 6.06
N ASP A 405 7.26 -1.56 7.24
CA ASP A 405 8.18 -1.18 8.31
C ASP A 405 7.48 -1.10 9.68
N GLY A 406 8.23 -1.23 10.77
CA GLY A 406 7.71 -1.04 12.13
C GLY A 406 7.69 0.43 12.52
N PHE A 407 6.51 1.02 12.65
CA PHE A 407 6.37 2.41 13.08
C PHE A 407 6.32 2.52 14.61
N THR A 408 7.22 3.32 15.16
CA THR A 408 7.31 3.60 16.60
C THR A 408 7.11 5.09 16.93
N ASP A 409 7.16 5.95 15.91
CA ASP A 409 6.99 7.39 16.02
C ASP A 409 5.74 7.83 15.26
N ARG A 410 5.29 9.06 15.50
CA ARG A 410 4.26 9.73 14.70
C ARG A 410 4.75 9.95 13.28
N LEU A 411 3.87 9.73 12.31
CA LEU A 411 4.15 9.95 10.90
C LEU A 411 3.40 11.17 10.38
N HIS A 412 4.10 12.01 9.62
CA HIS A 412 3.54 13.15 8.92
C HIS A 412 3.55 12.88 7.41
N PRO A 413 2.49 13.27 6.67
CA PRO A 413 2.57 13.38 5.22
C PRO A 413 3.72 14.30 4.80
N LEU A 414 4.47 13.91 3.78
CA LEU A 414 5.62 14.65 3.26
C LEU A 414 5.42 14.97 1.79
N PHE A 415 5.74 16.21 1.42
CA PHE A 415 5.60 16.72 0.07
C PHE A 415 6.87 17.47 -0.35
N SER A 416 7.34 17.20 -1.57
CA SER A 416 8.39 17.97 -2.24
C SER A 416 8.02 18.21 -3.70
N PRO A 417 7.80 19.46 -4.12
CA PRO A 417 7.40 19.77 -5.51
C PRO A 417 8.54 19.65 -6.52
N GLY A 418 9.76 19.27 -6.12
CA GLY A 418 10.94 19.26 -6.98
C GLY A 418 11.44 20.67 -7.31
N ARG A 419 12.54 20.76 -8.07
CA ARG A 419 13.11 22.03 -8.55
C ARG A 419 12.35 22.51 -9.79
N GLN A 420 12.46 23.79 -10.13
CA GLN A 420 11.71 24.37 -11.27
C GLN A 420 12.22 23.94 -12.66
N HIS A 421 13.45 23.43 -12.80
CA HIS A 421 14.04 22.95 -14.07
C HIS A 421 13.89 23.92 -15.25
N GLY A 422 14.21 25.20 -15.04
CA GLY A 422 14.10 26.23 -16.08
C GLY A 422 12.65 26.53 -16.50
N GLY A 423 11.70 26.37 -15.57
CA GLY A 423 10.27 26.63 -15.83
C GLY A 423 9.44 25.36 -16.10
N ARG A 424 10.07 24.22 -16.41
CA ARG A 424 9.37 22.99 -16.80
C ARG A 424 8.65 22.26 -15.66
N ASN A 425 8.88 22.66 -14.41
CA ASN A 425 8.31 22.00 -13.23
C ASN A 425 7.67 23.00 -12.23
N ILE A 426 7.19 24.14 -12.71
CA ILE A 426 6.65 25.24 -11.89
C ILE A 426 5.29 24.93 -11.24
N ALA A 427 4.54 23.99 -11.81
CA ALA A 427 3.21 23.64 -11.32
C ALA A 427 3.29 23.17 -9.84
N PRO A 428 2.30 23.55 -9.01
CA PRO A 428 2.27 23.12 -7.61
C PRO A 428 1.95 21.63 -7.50
N LEU A 429 2.32 21.04 -6.37
CA LEU A 429 1.61 19.87 -5.86
C LEU A 429 0.33 20.35 -5.19
N THR A 430 -0.80 19.72 -5.49
CA THR A 430 -2.11 20.09 -4.92
C THR A 430 -2.74 18.91 -4.20
N ILE A 431 -3.02 19.06 -2.92
CA ILE A 431 -3.74 18.07 -2.13
C ILE A 431 -5.21 18.12 -2.57
N SER A 432 -5.76 16.98 -3.01
CA SER A 432 -7.16 16.91 -3.40
C SER A 432 -8.05 16.97 -2.17
N THR A 433 -8.99 17.91 -2.15
CA THR A 433 -10.03 17.97 -1.12
C THR A 433 -11.24 17.17 -1.58
N SER A 434 -11.54 16.08 -0.89
CA SER A 434 -12.77 15.32 -1.12
C SER A 434 -13.93 16.01 -0.38
N PHE A 435 -14.45 17.10 -0.91
CA PHE A 435 -15.79 17.53 -0.53
C PHE A 435 -16.77 16.61 -1.26
N CYS A 436 -17.06 15.44 -0.70
CA CYS A 436 -18.35 14.82 -0.97
C CYS A 436 -19.39 15.69 -0.28
N SER A 437 -20.01 16.60 -1.03
CA SER A 437 -21.32 17.13 -0.71
C SER A 437 -22.25 15.93 -0.49
N ILE A 438 -22.74 15.76 0.73
CA ILE A 438 -23.80 14.79 1.06
C ILE A 438 -25.09 15.23 0.40
#